data_AF-A0A366DZJ9-F1
#
_entry.id   AF-A0A366DZJ9-F1
#
_cell.length_a   1.000
_cell.length_b   1.000
_cell.length_c   1.000
_cell.angle_alpha   90.00
_cell.angle_beta   90.00
_cell.angle_gamma   90.00
#
_symmetry.space_group_name_H-M   'P 1'
#
loop_
_entity.id
_entity.type
_entity.pdbx_description
1 polymer ?
#
loop_
_entity_poly.entity_id
_entity_poly.type
_entity_poly.pdbx_seq_one_letter_code
_entity_poly.pdbx_strand_id
1 'polypeptide(L)'
;MQTLLIVSHPDIIESGSQQYFLNSIKQHSNITIHHLEHLYPDGKIDVAKEQDLLKQHERIIFQFPFYWYSATPFIKKWQDEVLGEGFGYGTKRQPLAGKEFGLVMMIGVAEREYQAGGEELFSISELTKPFQAMANKLGMVYLRPLPVFQFFYMEEEEKMNNLIKYWQLLTMDKDISLATREKWLIEQLEQIVNPDEAFSPLTFAIERIQANRDKIDELKMVLDDMFLK
;
A
#
# COMPACT_ATOMS: atom_id res chain seq x y z
N MET A 1 -2.86 13.25 -3.23
CA MET A 1 -1.67 12.40 -3.36
C MET A 1 -1.85 11.46 -4.55
N GLN A 2 -0.87 11.37 -5.44
CA GLN A 2 -0.88 10.47 -6.61
C GLN A 2 -0.08 9.20 -6.31
N THR A 3 -0.72 8.04 -6.48
CA THR A 3 -0.14 6.71 -6.19
C THR A 3 0.08 5.93 -7.48
N LEU A 4 1.30 5.48 -7.71
CA LEU A 4 1.65 4.55 -8.78
C LEU A 4 1.64 3.12 -8.23
N LEU A 5 0.72 2.30 -8.73
CA LEU A 5 0.63 0.88 -8.40
C LEU A 5 1.25 0.05 -9.53
N ILE A 6 2.51 -0.37 -9.33
CA ILE A 6 3.21 -1.26 -10.27
C ILE A 6 2.83 -2.70 -9.93
N VAL A 7 2.08 -3.33 -10.81
CA VAL A 7 1.62 -4.71 -10.66
C VAL A 7 2.49 -5.62 -11.53
N SER A 8 2.95 -6.73 -10.97
CA SER A 8 3.54 -7.81 -11.75
C SER A 8 2.90 -9.12 -11.38
N HIS A 9 2.25 -9.72 -12.38
CA HIS A 9 1.62 -11.03 -12.28
C HIS A 9 1.53 -11.63 -13.69
N PRO A 10 2.05 -12.85 -13.91
CA PRO A 10 2.09 -13.46 -15.24
C PRO A 10 0.70 -13.69 -15.84
N ASP A 11 -0.26 -14.10 -15.00
CA ASP A 11 -1.65 -14.31 -15.41
C ASP A 11 -2.62 -13.55 -14.49
N ILE A 12 -2.66 -12.22 -14.67
CA ILE A 12 -3.44 -11.34 -13.80
C ILE A 12 -4.95 -11.55 -13.93
N ILE A 13 -5.42 -12.04 -15.08
CA ILE A 13 -6.85 -12.19 -15.40
C ILE A 13 -7.43 -13.36 -14.61
N GLU A 14 -6.72 -14.49 -14.55
CA GLU A 14 -7.14 -15.67 -13.81
C GLU A 14 -6.87 -15.57 -12.29
N SER A 15 -6.20 -14.50 -11.85
CA SER A 15 -5.83 -14.32 -10.46
C SER A 15 -6.95 -13.68 -9.63
N GLY A 16 -7.75 -14.52 -8.96
CA GLY A 16 -8.88 -14.07 -8.14
C GLY A 16 -8.52 -13.03 -7.07
N SER A 17 -7.37 -13.18 -6.39
CA SER A 17 -6.91 -12.22 -5.39
C SER A 17 -6.52 -10.87 -5.99
N GLN A 18 -5.76 -10.88 -7.09
CA GLN A 18 -5.36 -9.65 -7.78
C GLN A 18 -6.58 -8.91 -8.33
N GLN A 19 -7.51 -9.63 -8.98
CA GLN A 19 -8.75 -9.06 -9.50
C GLN A 19 -9.60 -8.45 -8.39
N TYR A 20 -9.71 -9.09 -7.23
CA TYR A 20 -10.46 -8.57 -6.09
C TYR A 20 -9.98 -7.18 -5.68
N PHE A 21 -8.67 -7.01 -5.46
CA PHE A 21 -8.10 -5.72 -5.06
C PHE A 21 -8.13 -4.70 -6.20
N LEU A 22 -7.76 -5.08 -7.43
CA LEU A 22 -7.70 -4.15 -8.55
C LEU A 22 -9.07 -3.63 -8.96
N ASN A 23 -10.12 -4.47 -8.90
CA ASN A 23 -11.49 -4.03 -9.17
C ASN A 23 -11.97 -2.96 -8.18
N SER A 24 -11.54 -3.04 -6.93
CA SER A 24 -11.94 -2.08 -5.89
C SER A 24 -11.39 -0.67 -6.13
N ILE A 25 -10.28 -0.53 -6.85
CA ILE A 25 -9.60 0.76 -7.04
C ILE A 25 -9.82 1.38 -8.42
N LYS A 26 -10.61 0.76 -9.31
CA LYS A 26 -10.85 1.26 -10.68
C LYS A 26 -11.45 2.67 -10.73
N GLN A 27 -12.20 3.06 -9.70
CA GLN A 27 -12.86 4.36 -9.62
C GLN A 27 -12.00 5.45 -8.97
N HIS A 28 -10.83 5.08 -8.42
CA HIS A 28 -9.93 6.03 -7.78
C HIS A 28 -9.05 6.72 -8.83
N SER A 29 -9.39 7.97 -9.16
CA SER A 29 -8.68 8.77 -10.17
C SER A 29 -7.24 9.14 -9.79
N ASN A 30 -6.87 8.99 -8.52
CA ASN A 30 -5.56 9.30 -7.98
C ASN A 30 -4.61 8.09 -7.92
N ILE A 31 -5.03 6.94 -8.47
CA ILE A 31 -4.24 5.70 -8.50
C ILE A 31 -4.01 5.30 -9.95
N THR A 32 -2.75 5.27 -10.36
CA THR A 32 -2.33 4.77 -11.67
C THR A 32 -1.99 3.29 -11.56
N ILE A 33 -2.81 2.42 -12.15
CA ILE A 33 -2.54 0.98 -12.22
C ILE A 33 -1.60 0.72 -13.40
N HIS A 34 -0.44 0.14 -13.14
CA HIS A 34 0.63 -0.06 -14.11
C HIS A 34 1.07 -1.54 -14.13
N HIS A 35 0.42 -2.35 -14.96
CA HIS A 35 0.70 -3.79 -15.06
C HIS A 35 1.83 -4.08 -16.05
N LEU A 36 2.96 -4.58 -15.53
CA LEU A 36 4.20 -4.73 -16.29
C LEU A 36 4.07 -5.73 -17.46
N GLU A 37 3.51 -6.93 -17.22
CA GLU A 37 3.39 -7.95 -18.27
C GLU A 37 2.47 -7.52 -19.41
N HIS A 38 1.44 -6.71 -19.12
CA HIS A 38 0.55 -6.17 -20.15
C HIS A 38 1.22 -5.08 -20.99
N LEU A 39 1.98 -4.18 -20.35
CA LEU A 39 2.64 -3.06 -21.03
C LEU A 39 3.89 -3.48 -21.80
N TYR A 40 4.58 -4.51 -21.30
CA TYR A 40 5.84 -5.00 -21.84
C TYR A 40 5.78 -6.52 -22.09
N PRO A 41 4.90 -7.00 -22.99
CA PRO A 41 4.73 -8.43 -23.23
C PRO A 41 5.96 -9.11 -23.84
N ASP A 42 6.84 -8.36 -24.52
CA ASP A 42 8.13 -8.83 -25.03
C ASP A 42 9.28 -8.63 -24.02
N GLY A 43 8.96 -8.12 -22.83
CA GLY A 43 9.91 -7.86 -21.76
C GLY A 43 10.76 -6.60 -21.96
N LYS A 44 10.60 -5.80 -23.01
CA LYS A 44 11.46 -4.61 -23.24
C LYS A 44 10.88 -3.39 -22.55
N ILE A 45 11.53 -2.96 -21.46
CA ILE A 45 11.06 -1.85 -20.65
C ILE A 45 11.45 -0.52 -21.29
N ASP A 46 10.48 0.40 -21.43
CA ASP A 46 10.76 1.79 -21.79
C ASP A 46 11.23 2.55 -20.54
N VAL A 47 12.54 2.49 -20.29
CA VAL A 47 13.16 3.06 -19.08
C VAL A 47 12.82 4.55 -18.90
N ALA A 48 12.80 5.34 -19.97
CA ALA A 48 12.52 6.77 -19.87
C ALA A 48 11.08 7.03 -19.42
N LYS A 49 10.13 6.30 -20.02
CA LYS A 49 8.71 6.37 -19.64
C LYS A 49 8.48 5.95 -18.18
N GLU A 50 9.12 4.86 -17.73
CA GLU A 50 9.00 4.41 -16.34
C GLU A 50 9.57 5.44 -15.36
N GLN A 51 10.73 6.02 -15.65
CA GLN A 51 11.33 7.05 -14.81
C GLN A 51 10.49 8.33 -14.75
N ASP A 52 9.85 8.73 -15.86
CA ASP A 52 8.94 9.86 -15.86
C ASP A 52 7.67 9.58 -15.06
N LEU A 53 7.15 8.36 -15.14
CA LEU A 53 6.03 7.92 -14.33
C LEU A 53 6.35 7.99 -12.83
N LEU A 54 7.54 7.54 -12.42
CA LEU A 54 7.99 7.66 -11.03
C LEU A 54 8.09 9.11 -10.55
N LYS A 55 8.47 10.05 -11.43
CA LYS A 55 8.54 11.48 -11.06
C LYS A 55 7.14 12.06 -10.80
N GLN A 56 6.14 11.64 -11.56
CA GLN A 56 4.76 12.14 -11.51
C GLN A 56 3.96 11.67 -10.27
N HIS A 57 4.44 10.65 -9.56
CA HIS A 57 3.73 10.05 -8.43
C HIS A 57 4.48 10.24 -7.12
N GLU A 58 3.76 10.41 -6.02
CA GLU A 58 4.36 10.65 -4.69
C GLU A 58 4.55 9.35 -3.92
N ARG A 59 3.69 8.35 -4.18
CA ARG A 59 3.74 7.02 -3.58
C ARG A 59 3.86 5.95 -4.65
N ILE A 60 4.82 5.06 -4.49
CA ILE A 60 5.10 3.95 -5.41
C ILE A 60 4.84 2.64 -4.66
N ILE A 61 3.95 1.80 -5.19
CA ILE A 61 3.57 0.52 -4.58
C ILE A 61 3.87 -0.60 -5.55
N PHE A 62 4.58 -1.62 -5.08
CA PHE A 62 4.70 -2.88 -5.81
C PHE A 62 3.66 -3.87 -5.34
N GLN A 63 2.91 -4.43 -6.28
CA GLN A 63 1.91 -5.48 -6.02
C GLN A 63 2.24 -6.74 -6.82
N PHE A 64 2.46 -7.84 -6.13
CA PHE A 64 2.91 -9.09 -6.75
C PHE A 64 2.60 -10.33 -5.91
N PRO A 65 2.55 -11.52 -6.53
CA PRO A 65 2.58 -12.77 -5.79
C PRO A 65 3.99 -13.01 -5.23
N PHE A 66 4.08 -13.42 -3.96
CA PHE A 66 5.34 -13.63 -3.26
C PHE A 66 5.95 -14.99 -3.62
N TYR A 67 6.84 -15.01 -4.59
CA TYR A 67 7.45 -16.23 -5.12
C TYR A 67 8.84 -16.42 -4.58
N TRP A 68 9.11 -17.61 -4.03
CA TRP A 68 10.42 -17.98 -3.49
C TRP A 68 11.03 -16.87 -2.61
N TYR A 69 10.23 -16.36 -1.68
CA TYR A 69 10.63 -15.34 -0.71
C TYR A 69 11.04 -13.99 -1.35
N SER A 70 10.56 -13.70 -2.57
CA SER A 70 10.92 -12.52 -3.33
C SER A 70 9.76 -12.04 -4.22
N ALA A 71 10.02 -10.98 -4.99
CA ALA A 71 9.13 -10.54 -6.05
C ALA A 71 9.25 -11.40 -7.30
N THR A 72 8.33 -11.16 -8.23
CA THR A 72 8.36 -11.74 -9.57
C THR A 72 9.64 -11.35 -10.33
N PRO A 73 10.07 -12.16 -11.32
CA PRO A 73 11.22 -11.83 -12.15
C PRO A 73 11.10 -10.46 -12.84
N PHE A 74 9.88 -10.06 -13.22
CA PHE A 74 9.66 -8.79 -13.90
C PHE A 74 9.90 -7.59 -12.99
N ILE A 75 9.46 -7.63 -11.73
CA ILE A 75 9.78 -6.57 -10.77
C ILE A 75 11.28 -6.45 -10.55
N LYS A 76 12.02 -7.57 -10.52
CA LYS A 76 13.47 -7.53 -10.40
C LYS A 76 14.12 -6.92 -11.64
N LYS A 77 13.70 -7.32 -12.84
CA LYS A 77 14.17 -6.74 -14.10
C LYS A 77 13.89 -5.23 -14.17
N TRP A 78 12.68 -4.83 -13.79
CA TRP A 78 12.27 -3.43 -13.72
C TRP A 78 13.15 -2.63 -12.77
N GLN A 79 13.46 -3.17 -11.58
CA GLN A 79 14.39 -2.51 -10.66
C GLN A 79 15.77 -2.31 -11.31
N ASP A 80 16.31 -3.35 -11.95
CA ASP A 80 17.66 -3.31 -12.52
C ASP A 80 17.79 -2.32 -13.69
N GLU A 81 16.76 -2.23 -14.54
CA GLU A 81 16.78 -1.36 -15.72
C GLU A 81 16.34 0.08 -15.39
N VAL A 82 15.24 0.25 -14.63
CA VAL A 82 14.64 1.57 -14.38
C VAL A 82 15.40 2.36 -13.31
N LEU A 83 15.88 1.68 -12.25
CA LEU A 83 16.63 2.30 -11.16
C LEU A 83 18.15 2.32 -11.43
N GLY A 84 18.53 2.30 -12.71
CA GLY A 84 19.91 2.27 -13.18
C GLY A 84 20.70 3.57 -12.94
N GLU A 85 21.91 3.58 -13.50
CA GLU A 85 22.81 4.73 -13.48
C GLU A 85 22.14 5.95 -14.15
N GLY A 86 22.30 7.13 -13.55
CA GLY A 86 21.67 8.36 -14.07
C GLY A 86 20.33 8.68 -13.40
N PHE A 87 19.71 7.72 -12.69
CA PHE A 87 18.43 7.91 -12.01
C PHE A 87 18.44 7.41 -10.57
N GLY A 88 18.64 6.11 -10.35
CA GLY A 88 18.65 5.51 -9.02
C GLY A 88 19.98 5.68 -8.30
N TYR A 89 21.08 5.72 -9.04
CA TYR A 89 22.43 5.95 -8.52
C TYR A 89 23.34 6.64 -9.54
N GLY A 90 24.57 7.00 -9.13
CA GLY A 90 25.57 7.61 -10.00
C GLY A 90 25.38 9.11 -10.25
N THR A 91 24.31 9.72 -9.76
CA THR A 91 24.09 11.18 -9.85
C THR A 91 23.97 11.84 -8.48
N LYS A 92 24.19 13.16 -8.42
CA LYS A 92 23.92 13.96 -7.22
C LYS A 92 22.41 14.20 -6.98
N ARG A 93 21.56 13.95 -7.97
CA ARG A 93 20.11 14.15 -7.86
C ARG A 93 19.48 12.85 -7.35
N GLN A 94 18.61 12.97 -6.35
CA GLN A 94 17.80 11.86 -5.86
C GLN A 94 16.33 12.12 -6.26
N PRO A 95 15.91 11.72 -7.47
CA PRO A 95 14.57 12.04 -7.99
C PRO A 95 13.44 11.39 -7.18
N LEU A 96 13.75 10.36 -6.39
CA LEU A 96 12.80 9.63 -5.56
C LEU A 96 12.87 10.03 -4.07
N ALA A 97 13.77 10.94 -3.67
CA ALA A 97 13.91 11.32 -2.28
C ALA A 97 12.60 11.91 -1.72
N GLY A 98 12.20 11.46 -0.54
CA GLY A 98 10.97 11.86 0.14
C GLY A 98 9.69 11.20 -0.38
N LYS A 99 9.72 10.53 -1.54
CA LYS A 99 8.59 9.71 -2.03
C LYS A 99 8.39 8.49 -1.15
N GLU A 100 7.20 7.93 -1.19
CA GLU A 100 6.83 6.77 -0.37
C GLU A 100 6.94 5.49 -1.18
N PHE A 101 7.37 4.40 -0.54
CA PHE A 101 7.48 3.09 -1.17
C PHE A 101 6.84 2.01 -0.31
N GLY A 102 5.95 1.21 -0.89
CA GLY A 102 5.23 0.14 -0.18
C GLY A 102 5.09 -1.12 -1.01
N LEU A 103 4.70 -2.21 -0.34
CA LEU A 103 4.56 -3.53 -0.94
C LEU A 103 3.19 -4.12 -0.63
N VAL A 104 2.58 -4.77 -1.61
CA VAL A 104 1.39 -5.62 -1.48
C VAL A 104 1.75 -7.00 -1.99
N MET A 105 1.75 -7.99 -1.10
CA MET A 105 2.27 -9.32 -1.39
C MET A 105 1.17 -10.36 -1.19
N MET A 106 0.86 -11.12 -2.23
CA MET A 106 -0.05 -12.26 -2.11
C MET A 106 0.76 -13.50 -1.71
N ILE A 107 0.41 -14.11 -0.58
CA ILE A 107 1.21 -15.18 0.05
C ILE A 107 0.32 -16.41 0.26
N GLY A 108 0.81 -17.59 -0.15
CA GLY A 108 0.07 -18.85 -0.03
C GLY A 108 0.15 -19.53 1.34
N VAL A 109 1.17 -19.19 2.13
CA VAL A 109 1.42 -19.77 3.46
C VAL A 109 0.76 -18.91 4.54
N ALA A 110 0.41 -19.52 5.68
CA ALA A 110 -0.23 -18.82 6.79
C ALA A 110 0.72 -17.83 7.48
N GLU A 111 0.19 -16.71 7.99
CA GLU A 111 0.98 -15.68 8.68
C GLU A 111 1.82 -16.24 9.84
N ARG A 112 1.24 -17.16 10.62
CA ARG A 112 1.89 -17.76 11.80
C ARG A 112 3.17 -18.54 11.49
N GLU A 113 3.42 -18.90 10.23
CA GLU A 113 4.63 -19.63 9.86
C GLU A 113 5.83 -18.69 9.64
N TYR A 114 5.57 -17.40 9.39
CA TYR A 114 6.59 -16.36 9.18
C TYR A 114 7.14 -15.79 10.49
N GLN A 115 7.72 -16.66 11.31
CA GLN A 115 8.39 -16.30 12.56
C GLN A 115 9.41 -17.36 12.96
N ALA A 116 10.28 -17.01 13.91
CA ALA A 116 11.20 -17.98 14.50
C ALA A 116 10.41 -19.16 15.12
N GLY A 117 10.72 -20.38 14.68
CA GLY A 117 10.02 -21.60 15.11
C GLY A 117 8.80 -21.98 14.29
N GLY A 118 8.35 -21.13 13.34
CA GLY A 118 7.39 -21.51 12.30
C GLY A 118 8.08 -22.19 11.11
N GLU A 119 7.31 -22.74 10.17
CA GLU A 119 7.86 -23.46 9.01
C GLU A 119 8.76 -22.59 8.10
N GLU A 120 8.46 -21.29 8.00
CA GLU A 120 9.19 -20.36 7.14
C GLU A 120 10.42 -19.74 7.81
N LEU A 121 10.57 -19.90 9.13
CA LEU A 121 11.70 -19.46 9.97
C LEU A 121 11.98 -17.95 10.04
N PHE A 122 11.45 -17.16 9.11
CA PHE A 122 11.73 -15.73 8.96
C PHE A 122 10.45 -14.92 8.95
N SER A 123 10.51 -13.71 9.51
CA SER A 123 9.42 -12.75 9.37
C SER A 123 9.35 -12.15 7.96
N ILE A 124 8.17 -11.69 7.55
CA ILE A 124 8.00 -10.92 6.32
C ILE A 124 8.92 -9.68 6.30
N SER A 125 9.15 -9.05 7.44
CA SER A 125 10.04 -7.89 7.55
C SER A 125 11.50 -8.26 7.21
N GLU A 126 11.95 -9.47 7.58
CA GLU A 126 13.28 -9.95 7.22
C GLU A 126 13.39 -10.26 5.73
N LEU A 127 12.39 -10.94 5.18
CA LEU A 127 12.38 -11.34 3.77
C LEU A 127 12.23 -10.14 2.81
N THR A 128 11.69 -9.03 3.30
CA THR A 128 11.52 -7.79 2.50
C THR A 128 12.65 -6.77 2.67
N LYS A 129 13.72 -7.10 3.42
CA LYS A 129 14.90 -6.22 3.60
C LYS A 129 15.53 -5.71 2.30
N PRO A 130 15.62 -6.49 1.19
CA PRO A 130 16.15 -5.94 -0.06
C PRO A 130 15.37 -4.73 -0.58
N PHE A 131 14.04 -4.76 -0.47
CA PHE A 131 13.15 -3.66 -0.83
C PHE A 131 13.31 -2.45 0.10
N GLN A 132 13.44 -2.71 1.40
CA GLN A 132 13.71 -1.67 2.40
C GLN A 132 15.07 -1.00 2.14
N ALA A 133 16.11 -1.78 1.85
CA ALA A 133 17.43 -1.28 1.54
C ALA A 133 17.44 -0.45 0.24
N MET A 134 16.72 -0.89 -0.78
CA MET A 134 16.49 -0.15 -2.02
C MET A 134 15.84 1.21 -1.75
N ALA A 135 14.71 1.23 -1.03
CA ALA A 135 14.01 2.47 -0.69
C ALA A 135 14.92 3.45 0.08
N ASN A 136 15.64 2.94 1.08
CA ASN A 136 16.60 3.74 1.86
C ASN A 136 17.71 4.32 0.97
N LYS A 137 18.26 3.53 0.04
CA LYS A 137 19.29 4.00 -0.89
C LYS A 137 18.79 5.13 -1.80
N LEU A 138 17.52 5.08 -2.18
CA LEU A 138 16.85 6.05 -3.04
C LEU A 138 16.31 7.27 -2.29
N GLY A 139 16.46 7.31 -0.95
CA GLY A 139 15.96 8.39 -0.10
C GLY A 139 14.44 8.36 0.10
N MET A 140 13.79 7.23 -0.16
CA MET A 140 12.34 7.05 -0.04
C MET A 140 11.93 6.71 1.40
N VAL A 141 10.67 6.98 1.74
CA VAL A 141 10.04 6.54 2.98
C VAL A 141 9.46 5.14 2.78
N TYR A 142 10.06 4.14 3.44
CA TYR A 142 9.58 2.77 3.39
C TYR A 142 8.33 2.58 4.25
N LEU A 143 7.20 2.30 3.62
CA LEU A 143 5.93 2.03 4.28
C LEU A 143 5.90 0.59 4.80
N ARG A 144 5.03 0.35 5.80
CA ARG A 144 4.77 -1.02 6.29
C ARG A 144 4.21 -1.88 5.13
N PRO A 145 4.83 -3.02 4.80
CA PRO A 145 4.29 -3.94 3.80
C PRO A 145 2.89 -4.45 4.18
N LEU A 146 2.07 -4.73 3.18
CA LEU A 146 0.79 -5.42 3.30
C LEU A 146 0.90 -6.84 2.74
N PRO A 147 1.26 -7.83 3.56
CA PRO A 147 1.12 -9.23 3.19
C PRO A 147 -0.36 -9.65 3.28
N VAL A 148 -0.84 -10.37 2.27
CA VAL A 148 -2.17 -10.98 2.22
C VAL A 148 -1.96 -12.49 2.19
N PHE A 149 -2.14 -13.14 3.34
CA PHE A 149 -1.91 -14.57 3.53
C PHE A 149 -3.16 -15.38 3.21
N GLN A 150 -3.04 -16.45 2.44
CA GLN A 150 -4.10 -17.45 2.28
C GLN A 150 -5.44 -16.87 1.78
N PHE A 151 -5.40 -15.87 0.88
CA PHE A 151 -6.59 -15.16 0.38
C PHE A 151 -7.75 -16.07 -0.06
N PHE A 152 -7.45 -17.19 -0.72
CA PHE A 152 -8.47 -18.13 -1.20
C PHE A 152 -9.23 -18.86 -0.09
N TYR A 153 -8.66 -18.91 1.12
CA TYR A 153 -9.26 -19.54 2.29
C TYR A 153 -9.92 -18.54 3.24
N MET A 154 -9.88 -17.24 2.91
CA MET A 154 -10.50 -16.20 3.73
C MET A 154 -12.01 -16.18 3.56
N GLU A 155 -12.70 -15.90 4.66
CA GLU A 155 -14.11 -15.51 4.64
C GLU A 155 -14.27 -14.08 4.09
N GLU A 156 -15.48 -13.72 3.66
CA GLU A 156 -15.74 -12.39 3.05
C GLU A 156 -15.37 -11.23 3.99
N GLU A 157 -15.64 -11.34 5.29
CA GLU A 157 -15.26 -10.33 6.28
C GLU A 157 -13.73 -10.13 6.34
N GLU A 158 -12.95 -11.20 6.28
CA GLU A 158 -11.49 -11.14 6.28
C GLU A 158 -10.96 -10.51 4.98
N LYS A 159 -11.58 -10.82 3.84
CA LYS A 159 -11.25 -10.17 2.55
C LYS A 159 -11.54 -8.67 2.62
N MET A 160 -12.68 -8.27 3.16
CA MET A 160 -13.04 -6.86 3.34
C MET A 160 -12.08 -6.13 4.30
N ASN A 161 -11.66 -6.78 5.39
CA ASN A 161 -10.66 -6.24 6.30
C ASN A 161 -9.32 -5.99 5.59
N ASN A 162 -8.89 -6.91 4.71
CA ASN A 162 -7.71 -6.70 3.88
C ASN A 162 -7.92 -5.61 2.82
N LEU A 163 -9.13 -5.47 2.28
CA LEU A 163 -9.49 -4.42 1.33
C LEU A 163 -9.34 -3.03 1.94
N ILE A 164 -9.81 -2.84 3.18
CA ILE A 164 -9.66 -1.57 3.90
C ILE A 164 -8.17 -1.25 4.11
N LYS A 165 -7.36 -2.23 4.54
CA LYS A 165 -5.90 -2.06 4.70
C LYS A 165 -5.23 -1.72 3.36
N TYR A 166 -5.69 -2.33 2.28
CA TYR A 166 -5.21 -2.07 0.92
C TYR A 166 -5.52 -0.63 0.50
N TRP A 167 -6.75 -0.15 0.68
CA TRP A 167 -7.10 1.24 0.38
C TRP A 167 -6.33 2.23 1.24
N GLN A 168 -6.15 1.94 2.54
CA GLN A 168 -5.33 2.76 3.42
C GLN A 168 -3.89 2.87 2.90
N LEU A 169 -3.27 1.75 2.51
CA LEU A 169 -1.92 1.77 1.94
C LEU A 169 -1.84 2.59 0.64
N LEU A 170 -2.91 2.64 -0.17
CA LEU A 170 -2.90 3.35 -1.44
C LEU A 170 -3.28 4.84 -1.32
N THR A 171 -4.10 5.21 -0.35
CA THR A 171 -4.77 6.53 -0.33
C THR A 171 -4.61 7.31 0.97
N MET A 172 -4.41 6.64 2.11
CA MET A 172 -4.24 7.30 3.42
C MET A 172 -2.86 7.95 3.51
N ASP A 173 -2.72 9.01 4.29
CA ASP A 173 -1.41 9.55 4.65
C ASP A 173 -0.52 8.47 5.30
N LYS A 174 0.81 8.60 5.18
CA LYS A 174 1.78 7.67 5.77
C LYS A 174 1.72 7.62 7.29
N ASP A 175 1.18 8.64 7.95
CA ASP A 175 0.95 8.59 9.39
C ASP A 175 -0.10 7.52 9.72
N ILE A 176 0.32 6.49 10.44
CA ILE A 176 -0.54 5.36 10.83
C ILE A 176 -1.31 5.61 12.13
N SER A 177 -1.30 6.84 12.65
CA SER A 177 -2.02 7.20 13.87
C SER A 177 -3.52 6.93 13.74
N LEU A 178 -4.16 6.72 14.90
CA LEU A 178 -5.61 6.52 14.95
C LEU A 178 -6.36 7.73 14.37
N ALA A 179 -5.89 8.95 14.62
CA ALA A 179 -6.50 10.18 14.12
C ALA A 179 -6.49 10.22 12.59
N THR A 180 -5.36 9.87 11.97
CA THR A 180 -5.24 9.83 10.50
C THR A 180 -6.13 8.76 9.89
N ARG A 181 -6.26 7.59 10.53
CA ARG A 181 -7.17 6.52 10.09
C ARG A 181 -8.64 6.90 10.19
N GLU A 182 -9.04 7.56 11.27
CA GLU A 182 -10.41 8.03 11.45
C GLU A 182 -10.77 9.11 10.44
N LYS A 183 -9.88 10.09 10.24
CA LYS A 183 -10.05 11.12 9.21
C LYS A 183 -10.23 10.50 7.84
N TRP A 184 -9.34 9.58 7.46
CA TRP A 184 -9.43 8.86 6.19
C TRP A 184 -10.75 8.07 6.07
N LEU A 185 -11.17 7.38 7.13
CA LEU A 185 -12.41 6.61 7.12
C LEU A 185 -13.63 7.53 6.92
N ILE A 186 -13.68 8.66 7.63
CA ILE A 186 -14.74 9.67 7.45
C ILE A 186 -14.77 10.15 6.00
N GLU A 187 -13.63 10.53 5.41
CA GLU A 187 -13.55 10.97 4.02
C GLU A 187 -14.07 9.90 3.03
N GLN A 188 -13.83 8.61 3.29
CA GLN A 188 -14.39 7.53 2.47
C GLN A 188 -15.90 7.38 2.65
N LEU A 189 -16.40 7.48 3.88
CA LEU A 189 -17.84 7.37 4.17
C LEU A 189 -18.61 8.53 3.55
N GLU A 190 -18.09 9.76 3.65
CA GLU A 190 -18.70 10.96 3.08
C GLU A 190 -18.87 10.88 1.55
N GLN A 191 -17.99 10.18 0.84
CA GLN A 191 -18.11 9.96 -0.60
C GLN A 191 -19.25 9.02 -0.98
N ILE A 192 -19.69 8.16 -0.04
CA ILE A 192 -20.71 7.14 -0.27
C ILE A 192 -22.08 7.60 0.27
N VAL A 193 -22.09 8.48 1.26
CA VAL A 193 -23.32 9.05 1.83
C VAL A 193 -24.12 9.76 0.73
N ASN A 194 -25.38 9.36 0.56
CA ASN A 194 -26.31 10.06 -0.30
C ASN A 194 -26.83 11.31 0.42
N PRO A 195 -26.58 12.53 -0.07
CA PRO A 195 -27.02 13.77 0.58
C PRO A 195 -28.54 13.90 0.69
N ASP A 196 -29.31 13.17 -0.13
CA ASP A 196 -30.78 13.21 -0.11
C ASP A 196 -31.40 12.31 0.98
N GLU A 197 -30.59 11.47 1.65
CA GLU A 197 -31.07 10.56 2.69
C GLU A 197 -30.78 11.13 4.08
N ALA A 198 -31.79 11.82 4.65
CA ALA A 198 -31.67 12.59 5.89
C ALA A 198 -31.18 11.79 7.12
N PHE A 199 -31.33 10.46 7.12
CA PHE A 199 -30.84 9.57 8.16
C PHE A 199 -30.28 8.28 7.55
N SER A 200 -28.97 8.27 7.30
CA SER A 200 -28.23 7.07 6.93
C SER A 200 -27.46 6.51 8.13
N PRO A 201 -27.37 5.19 8.31
CA PRO A 201 -26.45 4.57 9.27
C PRO A 201 -25.00 5.06 9.12
N LEU A 202 -24.61 5.46 7.90
CA LEU A 202 -23.28 5.99 7.61
C LEU A 202 -23.08 7.39 8.21
N THR A 203 -24.09 8.28 8.11
CA THR A 203 -24.06 9.61 8.74
C THR A 203 -23.93 9.49 10.25
N PHE A 204 -24.72 8.59 10.87
CA PHE A 204 -24.61 8.32 12.30
C PHE A 204 -23.23 7.78 12.71
N ALA A 205 -22.64 6.91 11.88
CA ALA A 205 -21.30 6.39 12.13
C ALA A 205 -20.23 7.51 12.07
N ILE A 206 -20.32 8.42 11.09
CA ILE A 206 -19.43 9.58 10.98
C ILE A 206 -19.52 10.45 12.23
N GLU A 207 -20.74 10.85 12.63
CA GLU A 207 -20.96 11.66 13.83
C GLU A 207 -20.39 10.99 15.09
N ARG A 208 -20.58 9.67 15.21
CA ARG A 208 -20.07 8.91 16.35
C ARG A 208 -18.54 8.87 16.40
N ILE A 209 -17.88 8.72 15.25
CA ILE A 209 -16.41 8.74 15.16
C ILE A 209 -15.89 10.12 15.57
N GLN A 210 -16.50 11.20 15.04
CA GLN A 210 -16.11 12.58 15.36
C GLN A 210 -16.27 12.89 16.86
N ALA A 211 -17.43 12.57 17.45
CA ALA A 211 -17.67 12.77 18.87
C ALA A 211 -16.68 11.99 19.76
N ASN A 212 -16.30 10.78 19.35
CA ASN A 212 -15.28 10.00 20.07
C ASN A 212 -13.88 10.62 19.96
N ARG A 213 -13.52 11.20 18.81
CA ARG A 213 -12.26 11.94 18.60
C ARG A 213 -12.18 13.16 19.52
N ASP A 214 -13.23 13.98 19.53
CA ASP A 214 -13.32 15.14 20.42
C ASP A 214 -13.14 14.71 21.87
N LYS A 215 -13.78 13.60 22.26
CA LYS A 215 -13.63 13.08 23.62
C LYS A 215 -12.22 12.62 23.96
N ILE A 216 -11.54 11.96 23.02
CA ILE A 216 -10.14 11.53 23.18
C ILE A 216 -9.24 12.75 23.35
N ASP A 217 -9.45 13.81 22.58
CA ASP A 217 -8.60 15.00 22.62
C ASP A 217 -8.83 15.83 23.89
N GLU A 218 -10.08 15.95 24.37
CA GLU A 218 -10.37 16.47 25.71
C GLU A 218 -9.63 15.70 26.82
N LEU A 219 -9.68 14.36 26.77
CA LEU A 219 -9.03 13.51 27.77
C LEU A 219 -7.50 13.67 27.75
N LYS A 220 -6.90 13.84 26.57
CA LYS A 220 -5.47 14.13 26.44
C LYS A 220 -5.10 15.47 27.06
N MET A 221 -5.88 16.53 26.80
CA MET A 221 -5.64 17.83 27.42
C MET A 221 -5.64 17.76 28.95
N VAL A 222 -6.60 17.04 29.53
CA VAL A 222 -6.66 16.83 30.99
C VAL A 222 -5.45 16.06 31.50
N LEU A 223 -5.01 15.02 30.79
CA LEU A 223 -3.81 14.26 31.15
C LEU A 223 -2.56 15.13 31.10
N ASP A 224 -2.37 15.90 30.03
CA ASP A 224 -1.22 16.79 29.87
C ASP A 224 -1.15 17.83 31.01
N ASP A 225 -2.29 18.44 31.36
CA ASP A 225 -2.39 19.38 32.49
C ASP A 225 -2.08 18.74 33.86
N MET A 226 -2.34 17.43 34.02
CA MET A 226 -2.03 16.70 35.25
C MET A 226 -0.53 16.39 35.39
N PHE A 227 0.18 16.15 34.29
CA PHE A 227 1.59 15.74 34.30
C PHE A 227 2.57 16.88 34.00
N LEU A 228 2.09 18.07 33.66
CA LEU A 228 2.89 19.30 33.50
C LEU A 228 3.00 20.15 34.78
N LYS A 229 2.53 19.65 35.93
CA LYS A 229 2.76 20.20 37.28
C LYS A 229 3.79 19.37 38.04
#